data_AF-A0AAE4BT02-F1
#
_entry.id   AF-A0AAE4BT02-F1
#
_cell.length_a   1.000
_cell.length_b   1.000
_cell.length_c   1.000
_cell.angle_alpha   90.00
_cell.angle_beta   90.00
_cell.angle_gamma   90.00
#
_symmetry.space_group_name_H-M   'P 1'
#
loop_
_entity.id
_entity.type
_entity.pdbx_description
1 polymer ?
#
loop_
_entity_poly.entity_id
_entity_poly.type
_entity_poly.pdbx_seq_one_letter_code
_entity_poly.pdbx_strand_id
1 'polypeptide(L)'
;MIYRLRRIHYNVWLIFAFLLTGLLILAYATRPATLYELVISQDISPQLGEVVKTSQTNYLLVNIRQIHRSNPNDIQLEILVKKPLKAPFGILSVLTKSKEIIVGRIGQKGVYRFRLRNIDIDEMKAIVVSDAIKDSYLMEVGL
;
A
#
# COMPACT_ATOMS: atom_id res chain seq x y z
N MET A 1 -57.26 -7.72 -18.85
CA MET A 1 -56.01 -6.95 -19.06
C MET A 1 -55.12 -6.86 -17.82
N ILE A 2 -55.68 -6.61 -16.61
CA ILE A 2 -54.95 -6.41 -15.34
C ILE A 2 -54.07 -7.61 -14.92
N TYR A 3 -54.52 -8.85 -15.14
CA TYR A 3 -53.77 -10.06 -14.75
C TYR A 3 -52.44 -10.23 -15.47
N ARG A 4 -52.36 -9.84 -16.75
CA ARG A 4 -51.12 -9.91 -17.53
C ARG A 4 -50.06 -8.93 -17.00
N LEU A 5 -50.50 -7.72 -16.63
CA LEU A 5 -49.62 -6.71 -16.05
C LEU A 5 -49.09 -7.13 -14.67
N ARG A 6 -49.95 -7.73 -13.82
CA ARG A 6 -49.53 -8.26 -12.51
C ARG A 6 -48.49 -9.38 -12.64
N ARG A 7 -48.65 -10.27 -13.62
CA ARG A 7 -47.69 -11.37 -13.85
C ARG A 7 -46.34 -10.85 -14.35
N ILE A 8 -46.33 -9.87 -15.25
CA ILE A 8 -45.09 -9.22 -15.71
C ILE A 8 -44.41 -8.51 -14.54
N HIS A 9 -45.17 -7.75 -13.74
CA HIS A 9 -44.63 -7.06 -12.57
C HIS A 9 -43.98 -8.02 -11.58
N TYR A 10 -44.64 -9.13 -11.26
CA TYR A 10 -44.09 -10.18 -10.39
C TYR A 10 -42.81 -10.79 -10.95
N ASN A 11 -42.78 -11.13 -12.25
CA ASN A 11 -41.60 -11.70 -12.89
C ASN A 11 -40.42 -10.72 -12.88
N VAL A 12 -40.67 -9.43 -13.13
CA VAL A 12 -39.63 -8.40 -13.10
C VAL A 12 -39.04 -8.29 -11.69
N TRP A 13 -39.87 -8.22 -10.65
CA TRP A 13 -39.40 -8.17 -9.27
C TRP A 13 -38.63 -9.42 -8.86
N LEU A 14 -39.08 -10.59 -9.31
CA LEU A 14 -38.40 -11.86 -9.05
C LEU A 14 -37.02 -11.87 -9.70
N ILE A 15 -36.88 -11.41 -10.94
CA ILE A 15 -35.58 -11.24 -11.60
C ILE A 15 -34.68 -10.28 -10.81
N PHE A 16 -35.20 -9.12 -10.41
CA PHE A 16 -34.44 -8.16 -9.62
C PHE A 16 -33.95 -8.74 -8.28
N ALA A 17 -34.76 -9.55 -7.60
CA ALA A 17 -34.37 -10.20 -6.34
C ALA A 17 -33.18 -11.15 -6.52
N PHE A 18 -33.16 -11.94 -7.60
CA PHE A 18 -32.03 -12.82 -7.92
C PHE A 18 -30.79 -12.03 -8.36
N LEU A 19 -30.98 -10.95 -9.13
CA LEU A 19 -29.89 -10.13 -9.62
C LEU A 19 -29.20 -9.39 -8.46
N LEU A 20 -29.98 -8.87 -7.50
CA LEU A 20 -29.46 -8.20 -6.32
C LEU A 20 -28.63 -9.13 -5.44
N THR A 21 -29.13 -10.35 -5.18
CA THR A 21 -28.39 -11.33 -4.38
C THR A 21 -27.12 -11.80 -5.07
N GLY A 22 -27.16 -12.03 -6.39
CA GLY A 22 -25.97 -12.36 -7.19
C GLY A 22 -24.91 -11.26 -7.16
N LEU A 23 -25.31 -9.99 -7.28
CA LEU A 23 -24.40 -8.85 -7.21
C LEU A 23 -23.76 -8.69 -5.82
N LEU A 24 -24.50 -8.95 -4.74
CA LEU A 24 -23.93 -8.90 -3.38
C LEU A 24 -22.87 -9.99 -3.16
N ILE A 25 -23.12 -11.20 -3.66
CA ILE A 25 -22.16 -12.31 -3.58
C ILE A 25 -20.92 -11.97 -4.41
N LEU A 26 -21.10 -11.46 -5.63
CA LEU A 26 -20.00 -11.06 -6.49
C LEU A 26 -19.17 -9.95 -5.85
N ALA A 27 -19.83 -8.93 -5.30
CA ALA A 27 -19.17 -7.82 -4.60
C ALA A 27 -18.42 -8.26 -3.34
N TYR A 28 -18.85 -9.35 -2.70
CA TYR A 28 -18.12 -9.96 -1.59
C TYR A 28 -16.92 -10.77 -2.07
N ALA A 29 -17.10 -11.59 -3.11
CA ALA A 29 -16.04 -12.41 -3.69
C ALA A 29 -14.92 -11.59 -4.34
N THR A 30 -15.24 -10.41 -4.89
CA THR A 30 -14.26 -9.49 -5.47
C THR A 30 -13.64 -8.55 -4.44
N ARG A 31 -13.97 -8.67 -3.14
CA ARG A 31 -13.27 -7.91 -2.11
C ARG A 31 -11.81 -8.36 -2.10
N PRO A 32 -10.84 -7.44 -2.22
CA PRO A 32 -9.46 -7.79 -1.99
C PRO A 32 -9.33 -8.34 -0.57
N ALA A 33 -8.70 -9.51 -0.42
CA ALA A 33 -8.52 -10.22 0.85
C ALA A 33 -7.77 -9.40 1.92
N THR A 34 -7.15 -8.29 1.51
CA THR A 34 -6.38 -7.38 2.34
C THR A 34 -6.73 -5.96 1.95
N LEU A 35 -7.57 -5.31 2.77
CA LEU A 35 -7.42 -3.87 2.93
C LEU A 35 -6.07 -3.72 3.63
N TYR A 36 -5.07 -3.17 2.94
CA TYR A 36 -3.87 -2.70 3.61
C TYR A 36 -4.35 -1.73 4.68
N GLU A 37 -4.27 -2.19 5.92
CA GLU A 37 -4.61 -1.40 7.08
C GLU A 37 -3.70 -0.17 6.98
N LEU A 38 -4.27 0.96 6.58
CA LEU A 38 -3.60 2.24 6.68
C LEU A 38 -3.58 2.52 8.18
N VAL A 39 -2.69 1.83 8.90
CA VAL A 39 -2.41 2.13 10.29
C VAL A 39 -1.74 3.49 10.24
N ILE A 40 -2.55 4.54 10.25
CA ILE A 40 -2.14 5.85 10.73
C ILE A 40 -1.78 5.57 12.19
N SER A 41 -0.54 5.17 12.39
CA SER A 41 0.02 4.89 13.70
C SER A 41 -0.03 6.21 14.43
N GLN A 42 -1.07 6.41 15.25
CA GLN A 42 -1.10 7.46 16.24
C GLN A 42 0.15 7.30 17.09
N ASP A 43 0.89 8.40 17.24
CA ASP A 43 2.15 8.53 17.97
C ASP A 43 2.12 7.80 19.31
N ILE A 44 2.53 6.54 19.32
CA ILE A 44 3.10 5.90 20.49
C ILE A 44 4.56 5.79 20.10
N SER A 45 5.35 6.80 20.44
CA SER A 45 6.80 6.83 20.24
C SER A 45 7.40 5.50 20.70
N PRO A 46 7.67 4.52 19.81
CA PRO A 46 8.60 3.48 20.16
C PRO A 46 9.96 4.18 20.15
N GLN A 47 10.93 3.73 20.93
CA GLN A 47 12.29 4.27 20.82
C GLN A 47 12.67 4.35 19.34
N LEU A 48 12.86 5.57 18.83
CA LEU A 48 13.18 5.82 17.44
C LEU A 48 14.51 5.11 17.19
N GLY A 49 14.44 3.98 16.48
CA GLY A 49 15.60 3.14 16.18
C GLY A 49 16.75 3.95 15.59
N GLU A 50 17.97 3.43 15.78
CA GLU A 50 19.20 4.04 15.27
C GLU A 50 19.13 4.12 13.74
N VAL A 51 19.41 5.29 13.16
CA VAL A 51 19.44 5.46 11.70
C VAL A 51 20.72 4.80 11.20
N VAL A 52 20.57 3.72 10.43
CA VAL A 52 21.68 2.96 9.86
C VAL A 52 22.08 3.51 8.50
N LYS A 53 21.09 3.97 7.72
CA LYS A 53 21.31 4.42 6.35
C LYS A 53 20.36 5.54 5.98
N THR A 54 20.88 6.56 5.32
CA THR A 54 20.09 7.69 4.83
C THR A 54 20.40 7.92 3.36
N SER A 55 19.35 8.03 2.56
CA SER A 55 19.46 8.44 1.16
C SER A 55 18.47 9.56 0.89
N GLN A 56 18.87 10.52 0.06
CA GLN A 56 18.10 11.74 -0.15
C GLN A 56 18.04 12.10 -1.63
N THR A 57 16.84 12.46 -2.08
CA THR A 57 16.59 13.12 -3.34
C THR A 57 15.90 14.48 -3.12
N ASN A 58 15.61 15.17 -4.22
CA ASN A 58 14.86 16.42 -4.20
C ASN A 58 13.38 16.23 -3.77
N TYR A 59 12.87 15.00 -3.85
CA TYR A 59 11.47 14.68 -3.58
C TYR A 59 11.30 13.88 -2.28
N LEU A 60 12.26 12.99 -1.98
CA LEU A 60 12.17 12.04 -0.88
C LEU A 60 13.42 12.12 0.00
N LEU A 61 13.24 11.92 1.30
CA LEU A 61 14.32 11.56 2.21
C LEU A 61 13.96 10.17 2.76
N VAL A 62 14.86 9.22 2.61
CA VAL A 62 14.71 7.84 3.02
C VAL A 62 15.70 7.56 4.14
N ASN A 63 15.19 7.12 5.29
CA ASN A 63 15.96 6.70 6.44
C ASN A 63 15.64 5.24 6.75
N ILE A 64 16.67 4.39 6.81
CA ILE A 64 16.58 3.03 7.31
C ILE A 64 17.00 3.06 8.77
N ARG A 65 16.13 2.59 9.65
CA ARG A 65 16.34 2.59 11.10
C ARG A 65 16.32 1.16 11.61
N GLN A 66 17.27 0.80 12.46
CA GLN A 66 17.26 -0.47 13.17
C GLN A 66 16.52 -0.29 14.49
N ILE A 67 15.42 -1.02 14.69
CA ILE A 67 14.56 -0.85 15.86
C ILE A 67 15.22 -1.47 17.09
N HIS A 68 15.82 -2.65 16.93
CA HIS A 68 16.50 -3.37 18.00
C HIS A 68 17.91 -3.77 17.57
N ARG A 69 18.93 -3.36 18.34
CA ARG A 69 20.33 -3.76 18.09
C ARG A 69 20.54 -5.27 18.14
N SER A 70 19.75 -5.97 18.94
CA SER A 70 19.80 -7.42 19.12
C SER A 70 19.15 -8.21 17.97
N ASN A 71 18.34 -7.57 17.13
CA ASN A 71 17.71 -8.22 15.98
C ASN A 71 18.00 -7.42 14.70
N PRO A 72 19.02 -7.80 13.91
CA PRO A 72 19.38 -7.08 12.69
C PRO A 72 18.28 -7.11 11.62
N ASN A 73 17.32 -8.04 11.71
CA ASN A 73 16.23 -8.19 10.74
C ASN A 73 14.96 -7.40 11.11
N ASP A 74 14.98 -6.64 12.20
CA ASP A 74 13.86 -5.79 12.63
C ASP A 74 14.13 -4.31 12.30
N ILE A 75 13.82 -3.97 11.05
CA ILE A 75 14.18 -2.69 10.44
C ILE A 75 12.92 -1.87 10.18
N GLN A 76 13.06 -0.56 10.25
CA GLN A 76 12.02 0.40 9.90
C GLN A 76 12.51 1.29 8.76
N LEU A 77 11.75 1.30 7.68
CA LEU A 77 11.91 2.26 6.59
C LEU A 77 11.08 3.50 6.90
N GLU A 78 11.74 4.65 7.03
CA GLU A 78 11.12 5.95 7.19
C GLU A 78 11.32 6.78 5.93
N ILE A 79 10.24 7.28 5.35
CA ILE A 79 10.25 8.07 4.12
C ILE A 79 9.56 9.39 4.39
N LEU A 80 10.30 10.49 4.27
CA LEU A 80 9.78 11.83 4.25
C LEU A 80 9.57 12.29 2.81
N VAL A 81 8.31 12.45 2.43
CA VAL A 81 7.89 13.04 1.15
C VAL A 81 7.97 14.56 1.28
N LYS A 82 8.98 15.18 0.65
CA LYS A 82 9.22 16.63 0.68
C LYS A 82 8.29 17.40 -0.24
N LYS A 83 8.02 16.82 -1.42
CA LYS A 83 7.16 17.35 -2.47
C LYS A 83 6.12 16.30 -2.87
N PRO A 84 4.88 16.70 -3.17
CA PRO A 84 3.86 15.75 -3.62
C PRO A 84 4.33 15.01 -4.88
N LEU A 85 3.98 13.73 -4.97
CA LEU A 85 4.24 12.94 -6.16
C LEU A 85 3.40 13.45 -7.34
N LYS A 86 3.86 13.20 -8.57
CA LYS A 86 3.08 13.53 -9.78
C LYS A 86 1.78 12.71 -9.85
N ALA A 87 1.82 11.48 -9.34
CA ALA A 87 0.65 10.63 -9.18
C ALA A 87 -0.02 10.88 -7.82
N PRO A 88 -1.35 10.70 -7.70
CA PRO A 88 -2.06 10.86 -6.43
C PRO A 88 -1.55 9.89 -5.35
N PHE A 89 -1.11 8.69 -5.77
CA PHE A 89 -0.49 7.68 -4.94
C PHE A 89 0.62 6.97 -5.72
N GLY A 90 1.74 6.71 -5.07
CA GLY A 90 2.81 5.84 -5.53
C GLY A 90 2.86 4.54 -4.72
N ILE A 91 3.12 3.42 -5.39
CA ILE A 91 3.50 2.17 -4.75
C ILE A 91 4.98 2.28 -4.38
N LEU A 92 5.27 1.91 -3.15
CA LEU A 92 6.62 1.87 -2.61
C LEU A 92 7.11 0.43 -2.58
N SER A 93 8.24 0.19 -3.22
CA SER A 93 8.92 -1.09 -3.24
C SER A 93 10.36 -0.97 -2.76
N VAL A 94 10.86 -2.00 -2.08
CA VAL A 94 12.28 -2.17 -1.78
C VAL A 94 12.85 -3.16 -2.78
N LEU A 95 13.85 -2.73 -3.55
CA LEU A 95 14.61 -3.58 -4.45
C LEU A 95 15.75 -4.24 -3.67
N THR A 96 15.70 -5.56 -3.52
CA THR A 96 16.79 -6.35 -2.93
C THR A 96 17.65 -7.00 -4.02
N LYS A 97 18.72 -7.69 -3.63
CA LYS A 97 19.52 -8.53 -4.55
C LYS A 97 18.70 -9.63 -5.24
N SER A 98 17.65 -10.14 -4.58
CA SER A 98 16.91 -11.32 -4.99
C SER A 98 15.52 -11.02 -5.55
N LYS A 99 14.85 -9.96 -5.08
CA LYS A 99 13.48 -9.64 -5.48
C LYS A 99 13.11 -8.18 -5.17
N GLU A 100 12.03 -7.73 -5.82
CA GLU A 100 11.33 -6.51 -5.43
C GLU A 100 10.25 -6.86 -4.41
N ILE A 101 10.21 -6.12 -3.30
CA ILE A 101 9.23 -6.31 -2.22
C ILE A 101 8.40 -5.06 -2.10
N ILE A 102 7.10 -5.16 -2.35
CA ILE A 102 6.16 -4.06 -2.14
C ILE A 102 5.99 -3.84 -0.65
N VAL A 103 6.30 -2.62 -0.20
CA VAL A 103 6.28 -2.22 1.21
C VAL A 103 5.00 -1.49 1.57
N GLY A 104 4.47 -0.67 0.66
CA GLY A 104 3.28 0.11 0.94
C GLY A 104 2.94 1.14 -0.12
N ARG A 105 2.15 2.14 0.26
CA ARG A 105 1.76 3.26 -0.60
C ARG A 105 2.13 4.58 0.05
N ILE A 106 2.57 5.51 -0.77
CA ILE A 106 2.87 6.89 -0.39
C ILE A 106 2.11 7.83 -1.32
N GLY A 107 1.84 9.07 -0.92
CA GLY A 107 1.11 9.99 -1.80
C GLY A 107 1.33 11.45 -1.44
N GLN A 108 0.70 11.87 -0.35
CA GLN A 108 0.79 13.25 0.11
C GLN A 108 2.14 13.56 0.77
N LYS A 109 2.41 14.85 0.93
CA LYS A 109 3.56 15.32 1.72
C LYS A 109 3.41 14.83 3.16
N GLY A 110 4.43 14.19 3.70
CA GLY A 110 4.38 13.63 5.06
C GLY A 110 5.51 12.67 5.34
N VAL A 111 5.53 12.14 6.57
CA VAL A 111 6.44 11.08 6.98
C VAL A 111 5.66 9.77 6.98
N TYR A 112 6.20 8.79 6.29
CA TYR A 112 5.70 7.42 6.21
C TYR A 112 6.69 6.50 6.88
N ARG A 113 6.20 5.54 7.67
CA ARG A 113 7.02 4.57 8.38
C ARG A 113 6.50 3.17 8.10
N PHE A 114 7.40 2.29 7.69
CA PHE A 114 7.07 0.91 7.34
C PHE A 114 8.02 -0.02 8.08
N ARG A 115 7.47 -1.04 8.73
CA ARG A 115 8.29 -2.08 9.37
C ARG A 115 8.63 -3.16 8.36
N LEU A 116 9.91 -3.38 8.14
CA LEU A 116 10.45 -4.41 7.27
C LEU A 116 10.86 -5.59 8.15
N ARG A 117 10.28 -6.77 7.90
CA ARG A 117 10.64 -8.01 8.57
C ARG A 117 11.32 -8.94 7.58
N ASN A 118 12.36 -9.63 8.02
CA ASN A 118 13.07 -10.65 7.24
C ASN A 118 13.74 -10.10 5.95
N ILE A 119 14.20 -8.84 5.98
CA ILE A 119 15.02 -8.27 4.91
C ILE A 119 16.32 -7.84 5.55
N ASP A 120 17.45 -8.25 4.97
CA ASP A 120 18.76 -7.78 5.41
C ASP A 120 19.07 -6.42 4.78
N ILE A 121 19.65 -5.50 5.56
CA ILE A 121 20.05 -4.16 5.09
C ILE A 121 21.06 -4.28 3.95
N ASP A 122 21.97 -5.26 4.02
CA ASP A 122 23.03 -5.47 3.02
C ASP A 122 22.51 -6.06 1.69
N GLU A 123 21.26 -6.51 1.68
CA GLU A 123 20.57 -6.94 0.47
C GLU A 123 19.82 -5.80 -0.22
N MET A 124 19.52 -4.70 0.49
CA MET A 124 18.76 -3.57 -0.04
C MET A 124 19.64 -2.74 -0.99
N LYS A 125 19.23 -2.66 -2.26
CA LYS A 125 19.92 -1.86 -3.29
C LYS A 125 19.30 -0.49 -3.47
N ALA A 126 17.98 -0.45 -3.53
CA ALA A 126 17.25 0.78 -3.83
C ALA A 126 15.82 0.74 -3.29
N ILE A 127 15.25 1.92 -3.14
CA ILE A 127 13.82 2.13 -2.97
C ILE A 127 13.24 2.59 -4.31
N VAL A 128 12.23 1.88 -4.80
CA VAL A 128 11.52 2.20 -6.03
C VAL A 128 10.15 2.75 -5.68
N VAL A 129 9.77 3.83 -6.38
CA VAL A 129 8.41 4.37 -6.34
C VAL A 129 7.82 4.25 -7.73
N SER A 130 6.69 3.56 -7.86
CA SER A 130 5.93 3.42 -9.10
C SER A 130 4.53 4.03 -8.98
N ASP A 131 3.90 4.39 -10.09
CA ASP A 131 2.54 4.92 -10.14
C ASP A 131 1.54 3.77 -9.88
N ALA A 132 0.67 3.95 -8.87
CA ALA A 132 -0.28 2.90 -8.50
C ALA A 132 -1.35 2.60 -9.56
N ILE A 133 -1.58 3.50 -10.52
CA ILE A 133 -2.62 3.41 -11.55
C ILE A 133 -2.02 2.98 -12.88
N LYS A 134 -0.87 3.56 -13.25
CA LYS A 134 -0.24 3.33 -14.55
C LYS A 134 0.86 2.27 -14.53
N ASP A 135 1.21 1.77 -13.34
CA ASP A 135 2.35 0.88 -13.09
C ASP A 135 3.66 1.43 -13.70
N SER A 136 3.73 2.75 -13.83
CA SER A 136 4.84 3.44 -14.46
C SER A 136 5.85 3.85 -13.40
N TYR A 137 7.12 3.62 -13.68
CA TYR A 137 8.22 4.01 -12.82
C TYR A 137 8.23 5.53 -12.54
N LEU A 138 8.23 5.94 -11.27
CA LEU A 138 8.31 7.35 -10.88
C LEU A 138 9.72 7.76 -10.44
N MET A 139 10.39 6.95 -9.61
CA MET A 139 11.69 7.30 -9.04
C MET A 139 12.45 6.09 -8.46
N GLU A 140 13.78 6.10 -8.58
CA GLU A 140 14.69 5.30 -7.76
C GLU A 140 15.33 6.17 -6.70
N VAL A 141 15.50 5.61 -5.52
CA VAL A 141 16.41 6.12 -4.52
C VAL A 141 17.40 5.00 -4.18
N GLY A 142 18.62 5.11 -4.73
CA GLY A 142 19.70 4.20 -4.38
C GLY A 142 20.01 4.29 -2.88
N LEU A 143 20.16 3.14 -2.25
CA LEU A 143 20.55 3.03 -0.85
C LEU A 143 22.06 2.89 -0.78
#